data_AF-A0AAU3QBW4-F1
#
_entry.id   AF-A0AAU3QBW4-F1
#
_cell.length_a   1.000
_cell.length_b   1.000
_cell.length_c   1.000
_cell.angle_alpha   90.00
_cell.angle_beta   90.00
_cell.angle_gamma   90.00
#
_symmetry.space_group_name_H-M   'P 1'
#
loop_
_entity.id
_entity.type
_entity.pdbx_description
1 polymer ?
#
loop_
_entity_poly.entity_id
_entity_poly.type
_entity_poly.pdbx_seq_one_letter_code
_entity_poly.pdbx_strand_id
1 'polypeptide(L)' 'MLAGELPEGAEPVIASPEEVADIRWESLPALELDTACPPWTLRSVQQATAALGRTSAAD' A
#
# COMPACT_ATOMS: atom_id res chain seq x y z
N MET A 1 -0.71 3.83 -17.06
CA MET A 1 -0.15 3.84 -15.69
C MET A 1 -0.17 5.28 -15.23
N LEU A 2 -0.87 5.60 -14.14
CA LEU A 2 -0.75 6.89 -13.48
C LEU A 2 0.17 6.67 -12.28
N ALA A 3 1.47 6.81 -12.50
CA ALA A 3 2.43 6.94 -11.43
C ALA A 3 2.59 8.45 -11.19
N GLY A 4 2.13 8.93 -10.04
CA GLY A 4 2.43 10.28 -9.59
C GLY A 4 3.78 10.26 -8.90
N GLU A 5 4.71 11.08 -9.36
CA GLU A 5 5.95 11.32 -8.63
C GLU A 5 5.68 12.34 -7.53
N LEU A 6 6.19 12.08 -6.33
CA LEU A 6 6.16 13.07 -5.26
C LEU A 6 7.14 14.20 -5.61
N PRO A 7 6.80 15.47 -5.27
CA PRO A 7 7.73 16.58 -5.43
C PRO A 7 9.03 16.35 -4.68
N GLU A 8 10.12 16.94 -5.18
CA GLU A 8 11.40 16.97 -4.48
C GLU A 8 11.23 17.67 -3.11
N GLY A 9 11.64 16.99 -2.03
CA GLY A 9 11.48 17.48 -0.65
C GLY A 9 10.10 17.21 -0.02
N ALA A 10 9.26 16.38 -0.64
CA ALA A 10 8.03 15.90 -0.01
C ALA A 10 8.39 14.98 1.18
N GLU A 11 8.13 15.45 2.39
CA GLU A 11 8.26 14.66 3.61
C GLU A 11 6.94 13.93 3.93
N PRO A 12 6.98 12.68 4.41
CA PRO A 12 5.79 12.01 4.93
C PRO A 12 5.18 12.82 6.08
N VAL A 13 3.95 13.28 5.91
CA VAL A 13 3.19 13.91 7.00
C VAL A 13 2.38 12.83 7.72
N ILE A 14 2.27 12.96 9.04
CA ILE A 14 1.33 12.14 9.82
C ILE A 14 -0.07 12.52 9.35
N ALA A 15 -0.83 11.54 8.86
CA ALA A 15 -2.21 11.78 8.46
C ALA A 15 -2.99 12.34 9.67
N SER A 16 -3.73 13.43 9.46
CA SER A 16 -4.58 13.96 10.52
C SER A 16 -5.65 12.92 10.87
N PRO A 17 -6.06 12.78 12.14
CA PRO A 17 -7.22 11.97 12.52
C PRO A 17 -8.51 12.41 11.80
N GLU A 18 -8.55 13.64 11.29
CA GLU A 18 -9.63 14.19 10.46
C GLU A 18 -9.67 13.56 9.06
N GLU A 19 -8.51 13.09 8.56
CA GLU A 19 -8.33 12.53 7.21
C GLU A 19 -8.25 11.00 7.23
N VAL A 20 -7.69 10.41 8.29
CA VAL A 20 -7.52 8.96 8.45
C VAL A 20 -8.05 8.54 9.81
N ALA A 21 -9.14 7.77 9.80
CA ALA A 21 -9.79 7.29 11.01
C ALA A 21 -9.01 6.17 11.72
N ASP A 22 -8.28 5.33 10.98
CA ASP A 22 -7.53 4.19 11.54
C ASP A 22 -6.42 3.70 10.58
N ILE A 23 -5.39 3.07 11.14
CA ILE A 23 -4.29 2.42 10.41
C ILE A 23 -4.23 0.94 10.84
N ARG A 24 -4.38 0.04 9.87
CA ARG A 24 -4.34 -1.41 10.11
C ARG A 24 -3.15 -2.04 9.40
N TRP A 25 -2.46 -2.93 10.11
CA TRP A 25 -1.42 -3.79 9.56
C TRP A 25 -2.01 -5.16 9.30
N GLU A 26 -2.01 -5.59 8.04
CA GLU A 26 -2.62 -6.84 7.60
C GLU A 26 -1.69 -7.62 6.68
N SER A 27 -1.82 -8.94 6.68
CA SER A 27 -1.15 -9.79 5.71
C SER A 27 -1.90 -9.79 4.37
N LEU A 28 -1.19 -10.02 3.25
CA LEU A 28 -1.85 -10.14 1.96
C LEU A 28 -2.93 -11.25 1.94
N PRO A 29 -2.71 -12.47 2.48
CA PRO A 29 -3.75 -13.48 2.55
C PRO A 29 -4.99 -13.05 3.35
N ALA A 30 -4.82 -12.25 4.41
CA ALA A 30 -5.95 -11.73 5.18
C ALA A 30 -6.76 -10.71 4.36
N LEU A 31 -6.08 -9.82 3.62
CA LEU A 31 -6.73 -8.85 2.72
C LEU A 31 -7.45 -9.52 1.54
N GLU A 32 -6.96 -10.65 1.03
CA GLU A 32 -7.62 -11.40 -0.04
C GLU A 32 -8.96 -12.02 0.40
N LEU A 33 -9.11 -12.29 1.71
CA LEU A 33 -10.34 -12.79 2.30
C LEU A 33 -11.29 -11.66 2.76
N ASP A 34 -10.81 -10.42 2.80
CA ASP A 34 -11.60 -9.27 3.25
C ASP A 34 -12.52 -8.76 2.14
N THR A 35 -13.80 -9.12 2.22
CA THR A 35 -14.83 -8.67 1.28
C THR A 35 -15.10 -7.16 1.32
N ALA A 36 -14.67 -6.46 2.38
CA ALA A 36 -14.78 -5.01 2.48
C ALA A 36 -13.56 -4.29 1.89
N CYS A 37 -12.49 -5.01 1.55
CA CYS A 37 -11.30 -4.42 0.95
C CYS A 37 -11.62 -3.89 -0.46
N PRO A 38 -11.39 -2.59 -0.72
CA PRO A 38 -11.61 -2.06 -2.06
C PRO A 38 -10.72 -2.77 -3.09
N PRO A 39 -11.25 -3.11 -4.28
CA PRO A 39 -10.53 -3.93 -5.25
C PRO A 39 -9.25 -3.26 -5.77
N TRP A 40 -9.20 -1.93 -5.78
CA TRP A 40 -7.99 -1.19 -6.13
C TRP A 40 -6.92 -1.28 -5.05
N THR A 41 -7.30 -1.29 -3.77
CA THR A 41 -6.37 -1.45 -2.64
C THR A 41 -5.73 -2.83 -2.68
N LEU A 42 -6.54 -3.89 -2.82
CA LEU A 42 -6.02 -5.26 -2.90
C LEU A 42 -5.04 -5.42 -4.07
N ARG A 43 -5.38 -4.89 -5.25
CA ARG A 43 -4.49 -4.94 -6.42
C ARG A 43 -3.17 -4.21 -6.17
N SER A 44 -3.20 -3.03 -5.55
CA SER A 44 -1.98 -2.27 -5.22
C SER A 44 -1.09 -3.01 -4.24
N VAL A 45 -1.67 -3.63 -3.20
CA VAL A 45 -0.91 -4.43 -2.23
C VAL A 45 -0.28 -5.66 -2.91
N GLN A 46 -1.04 -6.40 -3.73
CA GLN A 46 -0.51 -7.53 -4.49
C GLN A 46 0.69 -7.14 -5.37
N GLN A 47 0.61 -6.01 -6.06
CA GLN A 47 1.70 -5.50 -6.89
C GLN A 47 2.93 -5.12 -6.06
N ALA A 48 2.74 -4.45 -4.92
CA ALA A 48 3.81 -4.08 -4.00
C ALA A 48 4.49 -5.31 -3.38
N THR A 49 3.71 -6.30 -2.91
CA THR A 49 4.23 -7.57 -2.38
C THR A 49 5.05 -8.32 -3.44
N ALA A 50 4.55 -8.39 -4.68
CA ALA A 50 5.29 -9.00 -5.78
C ALA A 50 6.59 -8.25 -6.11
N ALA A 51 6.61 -6.91 -6.01
CA ALA A 51 7.82 -6.11 -6.21
C ALA A 51 8.87 -6.37 -5.12
N LEU A 52 8.46 -6.40 -3.86
CA LEU A 52 9.34 -6.70 -2.72
C LEU A 52 9.95 -8.10 -2.83
N GLY A 53 9.16 -9.10 -3.24
CA GLY A 53 9.66 -10.46 -3.47
C GLY A 53 10.71 -10.55 -4.59
N ARG A 54 10.64 -9.67 -5.61
CA ARG A 54 11.66 -9.58 -6.67
C ARG A 54 12.93 -8.91 -6.19
N THR A 55 12.84 -7.87 -5.36
CA THR A 55 14.01 -7.21 -4.77
C THR A 55 14.77 -8.17 -3.86
N SER A 56 14.08 -8.93 -3.02
CA SER A 56 14.70 -9.91 -2.12
C SER A 56 15.34 -11.11 -2.81
N ALA A 57 15.06 -11.35 -4.10
CA ALA A 57 15.65 -12.42 -4.89
C ALA A 57 16.86 -11.96 -5.74
N ALA A 58 17.15 -10.65 -5.73
CA ALA A 58 18.27 -10.05 -6.44
C ALA A 58 19.49 -9.79 -5.53
N ASP A 59 19.34 -10.01 -4.21
CA ASP A 59 20.41 -10.05 -3.20
C ASP A 59 20.85 -11.49 -2.91
#